data_AF-A0AAV0Y4S7-F1
#
_entry.id   AF-A0AAV0Y4S7-F1
#
_cell.length_a   1.000
_cell.length_b   1.000
_cell.length_c   1.000
_cell.angle_alpha   90.00
_cell.angle_beta   90.00
_cell.angle_gamma   90.00
#
_symmetry.space_group_name_H-M   'P 1'
#
loop_
_entity.id
_entity.type
_entity.pdbx_description
1 polymer ?
#
loop_
_entity_poly.entity_id
_entity_poly.type
_entity_poly.pdbx_seq_one_letter_code
_entity_poly.pdbx_strand_id
1 'polypeptide(L)'
;MGDKVRQREFIERHVVPVLLKYKMKTPNSNRKLSNMAYFLEEKEVGKIRVCKKMFESTLVISDKIIRNCFNRLNTAGILEPLNQGKHDNHKRISEEMKKDVLDHIDSFPSISSHFLRAQTQREYIDGSLTIAEMYRLYVISQEENKKGMCT
;
A
#
# COMPACT_ATOMS: atom_id res chain seq x y z
N MET A 1 18.07 -5.34 8.96
CA MET A 1 16.73 -4.79 9.25
C MET A 1 15.94 -4.67 7.96
N GLY A 2 15.19 -5.70 7.56
CA GLY A 2 14.44 -5.70 6.30
C GLY A 2 13.04 -5.08 6.39
N ASP A 3 12.46 -5.07 7.59
CA ASP A 3 11.12 -4.51 7.83
C ASP A 3 11.17 -2.98 7.98
N LYS A 4 10.60 -2.29 7.00
CA LYS A 4 10.54 -0.82 6.96
C LYS A 4 9.69 -0.24 8.08
N VAL A 5 8.68 -0.95 8.57
CA VAL A 5 7.80 -0.45 9.65
C VAL A 5 8.60 -0.38 10.95
N ARG A 6 9.19 -1.51 11.35
CA ARG A 6 10.05 -1.62 12.53
C ARG A 6 11.24 -0.66 12.49
N GLN A 7 11.82 -0.44 11.31
CA GLN A 7 12.89 0.54 11.14
C GLN A 7 12.43 1.96 11.51
N ARG A 8 11.23 2.37 11.10
CA ARG A 8 10.70 3.71 11.41
C ARG A 8 10.38 3.85 12.89
N GLU A 9 9.75 2.85 13.48
CA GLU A 9 9.46 2.82 14.92
C GLU A 9 10.76 2.92 15.74
N PHE A 10 11.82 2.23 15.30
CA PHE A 10 13.12 2.33 15.95
C PHE A 10 13.68 3.74 15.87
N ILE A 11 13.66 4.36 14.68
CA ILE A 11 14.14 5.74 14.48
C ILE A 11 13.36 6.72 15.34
N GLU A 12 12.03 6.61 15.39
CA GLU A 12 11.16 7.47 16.20
C GLU A 12 11.51 7.41 17.69
N ARG A 13 11.76 6.21 18.23
CA ARG A 13 12.12 6.01 19.65
C ARG A 13 13.49 6.56 20.04
N HIS A 14 14.38 6.68 19.06
CA HIS A 14 15.81 6.98 19.25
C HIS A 14 16.23 8.34 18.71
N VAL A 15 15.33 9.08 18.07
CA VAL A 15 15.59 10.40 17.52
C VAL A 15 14.58 11.38 18.10
N VAL A 16 15.07 12.46 18.70
CA VAL A 16 14.21 13.46 19.36
C VAL A 16 14.39 14.81 18.69
N PRO A 17 13.32 15.49 18.26
CA PRO A 17 13.42 16.84 17.73
C PRO A 17 13.84 17.81 18.84
N VAL A 18 14.85 18.63 18.57
CA VAL A 18 15.34 19.62 19.54
C VAL A 18 14.75 20.99 19.22
N LEU A 19 14.01 21.55 20.17
CA LEU A 19 13.51 22.92 20.10
C LEU A 19 14.66 23.88 20.46
N LEU A 20 15.10 24.68 19.50
CA LEU A 20 16.06 25.74 19.74
C LEU A 20 15.32 27.03 20.12
N LYS A 21 15.86 27.76 21.10
CA LYS A 21 15.39 29.11 21.46
C LYS A 21 15.49 30.10 20.29
N TYR A 22 16.49 29.91 19.43
CA TYR A 22 16.72 30.73 18.24
C TYR A 22 16.99 29.81 17.05
N LYS A 23 16.34 30.07 15.91
CA LYS A 23 16.54 29.31 14.68
C LYS A 23 16.85 30.25 13.53
N MET A 24 18.09 30.19 13.04
CA MET A 24 18.45 30.80 11.77
C MET A 24 17.87 29.94 10.64
N LYS A 25 16.93 30.50 9.88
CA LYS A 25 16.46 29.86 8.65
C LYS A 25 17.48 30.15 7.55
N THR A 26 17.99 29.10 6.92
CA THR A 26 18.73 29.30 5.67
C THR A 26 17.77 29.85 4.61
N PRO A 27 18.14 30.94 3.92
CA PRO A 27 17.30 31.52 2.89
C PRO A 27 16.99 30.45 1.83
N ASN A 28 15.74 30.43 1.36
CA ASN A 28 15.22 29.47 0.39
C ASN A 28 15.18 27.98 0.84
N SER A 29 15.30 27.69 2.13
CA SER A 29 15.20 26.31 2.62
C SER A 29 13.78 25.93 3.05
N ASN A 30 13.20 24.94 2.37
CA ASN A 30 11.92 24.32 2.77
C ASN A 30 12.06 23.26 3.89
N ARG A 31 13.23 23.19 4.55
CA ARG A 31 13.48 22.19 5.61
C ARG A 31 12.75 22.57 6.89
N LYS A 32 11.65 21.86 7.18
CA LYS A 32 10.86 22.02 8.41
C LYS A 32 11.65 21.64 9.66
N LEU A 33 12.27 20.46 9.64
CA LEU A 33 13.03 19.89 10.76
C LEU A 33 14.53 19.95 10.46
N SER A 34 15.27 20.72 11.26
CA SER A 34 16.72 20.91 11.08
C SER A 34 17.55 20.32 12.22
N ASN A 35 17.01 20.28 13.45
CA ASN A 35 17.77 19.93 14.64
C ASN A 35 17.15 18.73 15.33
N MET A 36 17.90 17.63 15.36
CA MET A 36 17.51 16.35 15.95
C MET A 36 18.67 15.87 16.83
N ALA A 37 18.34 15.32 17.98
CA ALA A 37 19.25 14.58 18.83
C ALA A 37 19.10 13.09 18.54
N TYR A 38 20.23 12.37 18.47
CA TYR A 38 20.29 10.96 18.12
C TYR A 38 20.77 10.16 19.32
N PHE A 39 20.15 9.01 19.56
CA PHE A 39 20.46 8.14 20.67
C PHE A 39 20.61 6.70 20.18
N LEU A 40 21.49 5.93 20.80
CA LEU A 40 21.59 4.48 20.63
C LEU A 40 21.48 3.81 22.00
N GLU A 41 20.88 2.63 22.05
CA GLU A 41 20.72 1.88 23.30
C GLU A 41 21.86 0.88 23.47
N GLU A 42 22.48 0.91 24.65
CA GLU A 42 23.42 -0.10 25.12
C GLU A 42 22.80 -0.83 26.32
N LYS A 43 23.04 -2.15 26.42
CA LYS A 43 22.35 -3.01 27.39
C LYS A 43 22.54 -2.60 28.85
N GLU A 44 23.69 -2.02 29.17
CA GLU A 44 24.07 -1.69 30.55
C GLU A 44 23.85 -0.20 30.89
N VAL A 45 24.10 0.69 29.93
CA VAL A 45 24.09 2.15 30.14
C VAL A 45 22.75 2.80 29.72
N GLY A 46 21.94 2.09 28.94
CA GLY A 46 20.69 2.62 28.38
C GLY A 46 20.92 3.52 27.18
N LYS A 47 20.17 4.63 27.08
CA LYS A 47 20.21 5.54 25.91
C LYS A 47 21.43 6.45 25.95
N ILE A 48 22.38 6.21 25.04
CA ILE A 48 23.60 7.00 24.85
C ILE A 48 23.37 8.01 23.72
N ARG A 49 23.71 9.28 23.97
CA ARG A 49 23.64 10.33 22.94
C ARG A 49 24.79 10.18 21.96
N VAL A 50 24.47 10.15 20.66
CA VAL A 50 25.45 10.02 19.59
C VAL A 50 25.34 11.17 18.59
N CYS A 51 26.38 11.35 17.78
CA CYS A 51 26.32 12.28 16.66
C CYS A 51 25.53 11.67 15.49
N LYS A 52 25.04 12.53 14.60
CA LYS A 52 24.27 12.11 13.42
C LYS A 52 25.04 11.10 12.55
N LYS A 53 26.32 11.37 12.26
CA LYS A 53 27.16 10.52 11.41
C LYS A 53 27.29 9.11 11.96
N MET A 54 27.47 8.99 13.28
CA MET A 54 27.53 7.69 13.95
C MET A 54 26.21 6.94 13.80
N PHE A 55 25.09 7.58 14.09
CA PHE A 55 23.76 6.96 13.95
C PHE A 55 23.48 6.46 12.52
N GLU A 56 23.79 7.29 11.52
CA GLU A 56 23.64 6.94 10.10
C GLU A 56 24.53 5.76 9.69
N SER A 57 25.80 5.78 10.07
CA SER A 57 26.76 4.72 9.75
C SER A 57 26.45 3.40 10.47
N THR A 58 26.08 3.46 11.76
CA THR A 58 25.78 2.27 12.57
C THR A 58 24.54 1.54 12.05
N LEU A 59 23.49 2.27 11.69
CA LEU A 59 22.23 1.68 11.21
C LEU A 59 22.20 1.51 9.68
N VAL A 60 23.23 2.00 8.98
CA VAL A 60 23.30 2.04 7.51
C VAL A 60 22.06 2.71 6.91
N ILE A 61 21.72 3.88 7.45
CA ILE A 61 20.56 4.68 7.03
C ILE A 61 20.98 6.07 6.59
N SER A 62 20.28 6.61 5.60
CA SER A 62 20.47 8.00 5.17
C SER A 62 19.57 8.96 5.94
N ASP A 63 20.02 10.20 6.12
CA ASP A 63 19.26 11.35 6.62
C ASP A 63 17.84 11.48 6.03
N LYS A 64 17.67 11.13 4.75
CA LYS A 64 16.39 11.16 4.05
C LYS A 64 15.35 10.24 4.72
N ILE A 65 15.76 9.06 5.18
CA ILE A 65 14.87 8.10 5.84
C ILE A 65 14.41 8.70 7.17
N ILE A 66 15.36 9.21 7.97
CA ILE A 66 15.09 9.82 9.27
C ILE A 66 14.08 10.96 9.09
N ARG A 67 14.36 11.91 8.20
CA ARG A 67 13.44 13.02 7.90
C ARG A 67 12.06 12.57 7.43
N ASN A 68 12.00 11.56 6.56
CA ASN A 68 10.74 11.02 6.07
C ASN A 68 9.89 10.37 7.17
N CYS A 69 10.52 9.79 8.21
CA CYS A 69 9.78 9.28 9.37
C CYS A 69 9.04 10.41 10.06
N PHE A 70 9.75 11.50 10.39
CA PHE A 70 9.16 12.64 11.11
C PHE A 70 8.18 13.47 10.27
N ASN A 71 8.39 13.56 8.95
CA ASN A 71 7.45 14.24 8.06
C ASN A 71 6.12 13.50 7.91
N ARG A 72 6.06 12.22 8.27
CA ARG A 72 4.87 11.34 8.17
C ARG A 72 4.31 10.97 9.56
N LEU A 73 4.68 11.72 10.58
CA LEU A 73 4.03 11.63 11.88
C LEU A 73 2.72 12.40 11.83
N ASN A 74 1.66 11.78 12.37
CA ASN A 74 0.39 12.45 12.58
C ASN A 74 0.49 13.49 13.70
N THR A 75 -0.53 14.34 13.82
CA THR A 75 -0.64 15.34 14.90
C THR A 75 -0.57 14.71 16.29
N ALA A 76 -0.97 13.45 16.43
CA ALA A 76 -0.87 12.64 17.64
C ALA A 76 0.53 12.02 17.89
N GLY A 77 1.51 12.27 17.00
CA GLY A 77 2.85 11.70 17.10
C GLY A 77 2.92 10.21 16.71
N ILE A 78 1.92 9.68 16.01
CA ILE A 78 1.91 8.27 15.57
C ILE A 78 2.40 8.19 14.12
N LEU A 79 3.26 7.22 13.82
CA LEU A 79 3.69 6.92 12.45
C LEU A 79 2.54 6.42 11.59
N GLU A 80 2.29 7.10 10.47
CA GLU A 80 1.34 6.60 9.49
C GLU A 80 1.82 5.30 8.82
N PRO A 81 0.89 4.38 8.51
CA PRO A 81 1.23 3.16 7.80
C PRO A 81 1.85 3.46 6.44
N LEU A 82 2.76 2.58 5.99
CA LEU A 82 3.31 2.69 4.63
C LEU A 82 2.24 2.32 3.60
N ASN A 83 1.73 3.33 2.89
CA ASN A 83 0.86 3.14 1.73
C ASN A 83 1.65 2.97 0.41
N GLN A 84 2.86 2.40 0.46
CA GLN A 84 3.62 2.10 -0.77
C GLN A 84 2.87 1.04 -1.58
N GLY A 85 2.65 1.31 -2.87
CA GLY A 85 1.88 0.42 -3.76
C GLY A 85 0.37 0.37 -3.48
N LYS A 86 -0.13 1.16 -2.52
CA LYS A 86 -1.55 1.27 -2.18
C LYS A 86 -2.03 2.67 -2.57
N HIS A 87 -2.12 2.93 -3.87
CA HIS A 87 -2.65 4.20 -4.37
C HIS A 87 -3.85 3.95 -5.28
N ASP A 88 -4.79 4.90 -5.28
CA ASP A 88 -6.01 4.78 -6.07
C ASP A 88 -5.86 5.26 -7.52
N ASN A 89 -4.64 5.54 -7.95
CA ASN A 89 -4.37 6.04 -9.31
C ASN A 89 -4.46 4.94 -10.39
N HIS A 90 -4.88 3.73 -10.02
CA HIS A 90 -5.10 2.66 -10.99
C HIS A 90 -6.51 2.77 -11.56
N LYS A 91 -6.65 2.65 -12.89
CA LYS A 91 -7.97 2.56 -13.51
C LYS A 91 -8.72 1.37 -12.91
N ARG A 92 -9.87 1.65 -12.30
CA ARG A 92 -10.79 0.63 -11.77
C ARG A 92 -11.95 0.46 -12.73
N ILE A 93 -12.34 -0.80 -12.96
CA ILE A 93 -13.61 -1.12 -13.60
C ILE A 93 -14.72 -0.75 -12.61
N SER A 94 -15.79 -0.10 -13.07
CA SER A 94 -16.91 0.25 -12.21
C SER A 94 -17.57 -1.01 -11.64
N GLU A 95 -18.10 -0.92 -10.41
CA GLU A 95 -18.77 -2.08 -9.80
C GLU A 95 -20.00 -2.52 -10.62
N GLU A 96 -20.64 -1.56 -11.31
CA GLU A 96 -21.74 -1.83 -12.25
C GLU A 96 -21.28 -2.69 -13.43
N MET A 97 -20.15 -2.35 -14.06
CA MET A 97 -19.60 -3.15 -15.16
C MET A 97 -19.16 -4.54 -14.70
N LYS A 98 -18.57 -4.66 -13.50
CA LYS A 98 -18.22 -5.98 -12.96
C LYS A 98 -19.47 -6.84 -12.77
N LYS A 99 -20.52 -6.26 -12.19
CA LYS A 99 -21.77 -6.97 -11.97
C LYS A 99 -22.39 -7.40 -13.29
N ASP A 100 -22.40 -6.53 -14.29
CA ASP A 100 -22.96 -6.83 -15.61
C ASP A 100 -22.21 -7.97 -16.32
N VAL A 101 -20.88 -8.02 -16.19
CA VAL A 101 -20.06 -9.15 -16.68
C VAL A 101 -20.36 -10.43 -15.90
N LEU A 102 -20.49 -10.36 -14.58
CA LEU A 102 -20.80 -11.52 -13.73
C LEU A 102 -22.20 -12.07 -14.03
N ASP A 103 -23.21 -11.21 -14.13
CA ASP A 103 -24.59 -11.57 -14.46
C ASP A 103 -24.66 -12.25 -15.84
N HIS A 104 -23.82 -11.82 -16.81
CA HIS A 104 -23.70 -12.50 -18.11
C HIS A 104 -23.05 -13.89 -17.98
N ILE A 105 -21.99 -14.03 -17.17
CA ILE A 105 -21.36 -15.33 -16.93
C ILE A 105 -22.35 -16.30 -16.25
N ASP A 106 -23.13 -15.82 -15.29
CA ASP A 106 -24.12 -16.60 -14.55
C ASP A 106 -25.36 -16.95 -15.39
N SER A 107 -25.53 -16.31 -16.56
CA SER A 107 -26.59 -16.67 -17.52
C SER A 107 -26.35 -18.01 -18.23
N PHE A 108 -25.10 -18.48 -18.25
CA PHE A 108 -24.76 -19.76 -18.87
C PHE A 108 -25.09 -20.94 -17.94
N PRO A 109 -25.56 -22.07 -18.49
CA PRO A 109 -25.85 -23.25 -17.67
C PRO A 109 -24.55 -23.79 -17.04
N SER A 110 -24.56 -23.89 -15.71
CA SER A 110 -23.49 -24.49 -14.94
C SER A 110 -23.80 -25.95 -14.61
N ILE A 111 -22.77 -26.80 -14.59
CA ILE A 111 -22.85 -28.24 -14.33
C ILE A 111 -21.98 -28.57 -13.13
N SER A 112 -22.55 -29.23 -12.14
CA SER A 112 -21.79 -29.76 -11.01
C SER A 112 -20.99 -30.99 -11.42
N SER A 113 -19.72 -31.03 -11.01
CA SER A 113 -18.80 -32.12 -11.34
C SER A 113 -19.30 -33.48 -10.83
N HIS A 114 -19.74 -34.36 -11.73
CA HIS A 114 -20.37 -35.65 -11.40
C HIS A 114 -19.54 -36.49 -10.40
N PHE A 115 -18.22 -36.53 -10.58
CA PHE A 115 -17.32 -37.33 -9.74
C PHE A 115 -16.98 -36.69 -8.39
N LEU A 116 -17.08 -35.38 -8.25
CA LEU A 116 -16.62 -34.64 -7.06
C LEU A 116 -17.78 -33.99 -6.29
N ARG A 117 -19.05 -34.31 -6.61
CA ARG A 117 -20.24 -33.74 -5.94
C ARG A 117 -20.25 -33.96 -4.43
N ALA A 118 -19.70 -35.08 -3.96
CA ALA A 118 -19.61 -35.37 -2.53
C ALA A 118 -18.52 -34.57 -1.79
N GLN A 119 -17.52 -34.06 -2.53
CA GLN A 119 -16.35 -33.39 -1.95
C GLN A 119 -16.36 -31.87 -2.18
N THR A 120 -17.01 -31.39 -3.24
CA THR A 120 -17.02 -29.97 -3.61
C THR A 120 -18.36 -29.51 -4.15
N GLN A 121 -18.71 -28.26 -3.88
CA GLN A 121 -19.88 -27.56 -4.45
C GLN A 121 -19.51 -26.72 -5.68
N ARG A 122 -18.39 -27.02 -6.34
CA ARG A 122 -17.95 -26.25 -7.51
C ARG A 122 -18.77 -26.64 -8.73
N GLU A 123 -19.21 -25.63 -9.45
CA GLU A 123 -19.91 -25.76 -10.72
C GLU A 123 -19.01 -25.29 -11.86
N TYR A 124 -19.25 -25.86 -13.04
CA TYR A 124 -18.42 -25.67 -14.22
C TYR A 124 -19.32 -25.35 -15.40
N ILE A 125 -18.89 -24.37 -16.20
CA ILE A 125 -19.50 -24.10 -17.49
C ILE A 125 -19.13 -25.26 -18.44
N ASP A 126 -20.02 -25.55 -19.41
CA ASP A 126 -19.75 -26.58 -20.41
C ASP A 126 -18.43 -26.33 -21.15
N GLY A 127 -17.65 -27.39 -21.37
CA GLY A 127 -16.31 -27.30 -21.94
C GLY A 127 -16.29 -26.88 -23.40
N SER A 128 -17.43 -26.91 -24.10
CA SER A 128 -17.57 -26.38 -25.45
C SER A 128 -17.61 -24.85 -25.50
N LEU A 129 -17.99 -24.20 -24.39
CA LEU A 129 -18.09 -22.76 -24.30
C LEU A 129 -16.75 -22.14 -23.92
N THR A 130 -16.08 -21.56 -24.92
CA THR A 130 -14.78 -20.90 -24.70
C THR A 130 -14.97 -19.48 -24.17
N ILE A 131 -13.94 -18.94 -23.51
CA ILE A 131 -13.91 -17.54 -23.05
C ILE A 131 -14.12 -16.56 -24.20
N ALA A 132 -13.56 -16.85 -25.37
CA ALA A 132 -13.75 -16.01 -26.56
C ALA A 132 -15.21 -15.98 -27.02
N GLU A 133 -15.90 -17.11 -26.95
CA GLU A 133 -17.31 -17.21 -27.32
C GLU A 133 -18.21 -16.51 -26.29
N MET A 134 -17.94 -16.68 -24.98
CA MET A 134 -18.62 -15.94 -23.93
C MET A 134 -18.52 -14.42 -24.12
N TYR A 135 -17.34 -13.93 -24.51
CA TYR A 135 -17.13 -12.51 -24.80
C TYR A 135 -17.92 -12.04 -26.03
N ARG A 136 -17.95 -12.82 -27.12
CA ARG A 136 -18.75 -12.47 -28.31
C ARG A 136 -20.24 -12.37 -27.96
N LEU A 137 -20.76 -13.35 -27.21
CA LEU A 137 -22.14 -13.34 -26.74
C LEU A 137 -22.42 -12.16 -25.82
N TYR A 138 -21.45 -11.77 -24.99
CA TYR A 138 -21.57 -10.58 -24.14
C TYR A 138 -21.71 -9.31 -24.98
N VAL A 139 -20.85 -9.12 -25.98
CA VAL A 139 -20.90 -7.95 -26.87
C VAL A 139 -22.26 -7.87 -27.59
N ILE A 140 -22.76 -8.99 -28.12
CA ILE A 140 -24.08 -9.06 -28.76
C ILE A 140 -25.20 -8.67 -27.77
N SER A 141 -25.18 -9.23 -26.56
CA SER A 141 -26.14 -8.89 -25.50
C SER A 141 -26.12 -7.40 -25.12
N GLN A 142 -24.94 -6.78 -25.10
CA GLN A 142 -24.81 -5.35 -24.82
C GLN A 142 -25.37 -4.47 -25.96
N GLU A 143 -25.14 -4.87 -27.20
CA GLU A 143 -25.67 -4.18 -28.40
C GLU A 143 -27.20 -4.23 -28.45
N GLU A 144 -27.79 -5.40 -28.15
CA GLU A 144 -29.25 -5.59 -28.08
C GLU A 144 -29.89 -4.74 -26.96
N ASN A 145 -29.21 -4.61 -25.82
CA ASN A 145 -29.71 -3.86 -24.67
C ASN A 145 -29.47 -2.34 -24.72
N LYS A 146 -28.87 -1.80 -25.79
CA LYS A 146 -28.50 -0.38 -25.97
C LYS A 146 -27.90 0.27 -24.71
N LYS A 147 -27.11 -0.48 -23.94
CA LYS A 147 -26.27 0.10 -22.89
C LYS A 147 -25.02 0.63 -23.58
N GLY A 148 -24.88 1.95 -23.59
CA GLY A 148 -23.77 2.63 -24.28
C GLY A 148 -22.42 2.05 -23.86
N MET A 149 -21.69 1.53 -24.83
CA MET A 149 -20.33 1.04 -24.67
C MET A 149 -19.43 2.19 -24.19
N CYS A 150 -18.91 2.08 -22.97
CA CYS A 150 -17.97 3.07 -22.42
C CYS A 150 -16.56 2.71 -22.90
N THR A 151 -16.06 3.45 -23.90
CA THR A 151 -14.69 3.40 -24.43
C THR A 151 -13.67 3.99 -23.47
#